data_AF-A0A4R9LR35-F1
#
_entry.id   AF-A0A4R9LR35-F1
#
_cell.length_a   1.000
_cell.length_b   1.000
_cell.length_c   1.000
_cell.angle_alpha   90.00
_cell.angle_beta   90.00
_cell.angle_gamma   90.00
#
_symmetry.space_group_name_H-M   'P 1'
#
loop_
_entity.id
_entity.type
_entity.pdbx_description
1 polymer ?
#
loop_
_entity_poly.entity_id
_entity_poly.type
_entity_poly.pdbx_seq_one_letter_code
_entity_poly.pdbx_strand_id
1 'polypeptide(L)'
;MERISGISKDSSYLKEQVMLSEEMSYHIRYLESRLSKLKKNPELNSYQIPVYEKIILYAKQGGSYEEYLERLGEFADFFPVARSEHLDRYKSIIELYESLGLKEFSESANNKYTTAKSCQSYSDLATKLPIGMGLENIASERLNSAFLFLNYLAELQIKPEKKDKLHFAALVKEEWEKIKNSDPEFGFESFFQKPYLYINVFPKDKLLQLKQTFEKTIGSVI
;
A
#
# COMPACT_ATOMS: atom_id res chain seq x y z
N MET A 1 16.96 -77.70 9.92
CA MET A 1 16.98 -77.28 8.51
C MET A 1 15.54 -77.07 8.09
N GLU A 2 15.07 -75.83 8.16
CA GLU A 2 14.82 -74.94 7.01
C GLU A 2 13.37 -75.11 6.50
N ARG A 3 12.54 -74.08 6.71
CA ARG A 3 12.03 -73.09 5.73
C ARG A 3 10.90 -73.66 4.84
N ILE A 4 9.88 -72.94 4.37
CA ILE A 4 9.34 -71.58 4.54
C ILE A 4 7.93 -71.61 3.87
N SER A 5 7.05 -70.76 4.41
CA SER A 5 5.87 -70.09 3.83
C SER A 5 5.11 -70.65 2.61
N GLY A 6 3.78 -70.61 2.76
CA GLY A 6 2.83 -70.58 1.65
C GLY A 6 1.54 -69.86 2.05
N ILE A 7 1.63 -68.62 2.56
CA ILE A 7 0.46 -67.74 2.64
C ILE A 7 0.52 -66.80 1.44
N SER A 8 -0.21 -67.18 0.40
CA SER A 8 -0.61 -66.26 -0.66
C SER A 8 -1.49 -65.17 -0.05
N LYS A 9 -0.94 -63.96 0.03
CA LYS A 9 -1.70 -62.72 0.12
C LYS A 9 -1.30 -61.87 -1.08
N ASP A 10 -1.86 -62.22 -2.23
CA ASP A 10 -2.00 -61.27 -3.33
C ASP A 10 -2.99 -60.19 -2.89
N SER A 11 -2.47 -59.18 -2.21
CA SER A 11 -3.12 -57.90 -1.96
C SER A 11 -2.58 -56.89 -2.98
N SER A 12 -2.73 -57.19 -4.26
CA SER A 12 -2.40 -56.33 -5.40
C SER A 12 -3.39 -55.16 -5.59
N TYR A 13 -4.04 -54.73 -4.51
CA TYR A 13 -4.96 -53.58 -4.48
C TYR A 13 -4.53 -52.51 -3.47
N LEU A 14 -3.23 -52.39 -3.20
CA LEU A 14 -2.71 -51.10 -2.74
C LEU A 14 -2.65 -50.18 -3.95
N LYS A 15 -3.78 -49.52 -4.19
CA LYS A 15 -3.82 -48.20 -4.83
C LYS A 15 -2.58 -47.45 -4.36
N GLU A 16 -1.67 -47.14 -5.27
CA GLU A 16 -0.74 -46.03 -5.12
C GLU A 16 -1.59 -44.77 -4.91
N GLN A 17 -2.02 -44.55 -3.68
CA GLN A 17 -2.20 -43.19 -3.21
C GLN A 17 -0.81 -42.60 -3.28
N VAL A 18 -0.58 -41.83 -4.33
CA VAL A 18 0.53 -40.88 -4.42
C VAL A 18 0.43 -40.02 -3.16
N MET A 19 1.13 -40.42 -2.11
CA MET A 19 1.24 -39.61 -0.91
C MET A 19 2.06 -38.41 -1.32
N LEU A 20 1.42 -37.24 -1.36
CA LEU A 20 2.08 -35.95 -1.46
C LEU A 20 3.23 -35.95 -0.44
N SER A 21 4.42 -35.52 -0.85
CA SER A 21 5.51 -35.32 0.10
C SER A 21 5.04 -34.41 1.24
N GLU A 22 5.57 -34.60 2.45
CA GLU A 22 5.14 -33.83 3.63
C GLU A 22 5.23 -32.32 3.38
N GLU A 23 6.29 -31.89 2.67
CA GLU A 23 6.52 -30.51 2.22
C GLU A 23 5.41 -29.99 1.31
N MET A 24 4.99 -30.79 0.32
CA MET A 24 3.90 -30.44 -0.60
C MET A 24 2.55 -30.36 0.13
N SER A 25 2.32 -31.21 1.14
CA SER A 25 1.16 -31.16 2.02
C SER A 25 1.12 -29.87 2.85
N TYR A 26 2.25 -29.43 3.43
CA TYR A 26 2.32 -28.16 4.16
C TYR A 26 2.11 -26.96 3.26
N HIS A 27 2.72 -26.96 2.07
CA HIS A 27 2.57 -25.89 1.08
C HIS A 27 1.10 -25.71 0.66
N ILE A 28 0.40 -26.82 0.34
CA ILE A 28 -1.02 -26.78 -0.01
C ILE A 28 -1.87 -26.22 1.13
N ARG A 29 -1.68 -26.71 2.36
CA ARG A 29 -2.40 -26.22 3.54
C ARG A 29 -2.17 -24.74 3.79
N TYR A 30 -0.94 -24.26 3.58
CA TYR A 30 -0.62 -22.85 3.66
C TYR A 30 -1.42 -22.03 2.63
N LEU A 31 -1.40 -22.44 1.35
CA LEU A 31 -2.16 -21.77 0.30
C LEU A 31 -3.66 -21.77 0.56
N GLU A 32 -4.23 -22.89 1.01
CA GLU A 32 -5.65 -23.00 1.38
C GLU A 32 -6.01 -22.08 2.55
N SER A 33 -5.16 -21.99 3.56
CA SER A 33 -5.34 -21.08 4.69
C SER A 33 -5.29 -19.62 4.24
N ARG A 34 -4.37 -19.25 3.35
CA ARG A 34 -4.31 -17.92 2.74
C ARG A 34 -5.58 -17.61 1.95
N LEU A 35 -6.01 -18.51 1.07
CA LEU A 35 -7.24 -18.36 0.29
C LEU A 35 -8.48 -18.19 1.17
N SER A 36 -8.59 -18.99 2.24
CA SER A 36 -9.69 -18.88 3.21
C SER A 36 -9.76 -17.49 3.84
N LYS A 37 -8.61 -16.89 4.19
CA LYS A 37 -8.54 -15.52 4.72
C LYS A 37 -8.97 -14.48 3.68
N LEU A 38 -8.50 -14.61 2.44
CA LEU A 38 -8.85 -13.69 1.35
C LEU A 38 -10.36 -13.72 1.05
N LYS A 39 -10.96 -14.91 1.05
CA LYS A 39 -12.41 -15.10 0.81
C LYS A 39 -13.32 -14.50 1.88
N LYS A 40 -12.79 -14.03 3.03
CA LYS A 40 -13.58 -13.31 4.02
C LYS A 40 -14.06 -11.94 3.53
N ASN A 41 -13.31 -11.31 2.62
CA ASN A 41 -13.63 -10.00 2.03
C ASN A 41 -13.32 -10.07 0.50
N PRO A 42 -14.15 -10.76 -0.29
CA PRO A 42 -13.85 -11.05 -1.69
C PRO A 42 -13.76 -9.80 -2.58
N GLU A 43 -14.49 -8.75 -2.25
CA GLU A 43 -14.47 -7.46 -2.95
C GLU A 43 -13.12 -6.75 -2.86
N LEU A 44 -12.43 -6.89 -1.72
CA LEU A 44 -11.09 -6.35 -1.48
C LEU A 44 -9.98 -7.23 -2.07
N ASN A 45 -10.28 -8.49 -2.40
CA ASN A 45 -9.29 -9.50 -2.80
C ASN A 45 -9.58 -10.12 -4.18
N SER A 46 -10.25 -9.35 -5.04
CA SER A 46 -10.76 -9.79 -6.33
C SER A 46 -9.67 -10.27 -7.30
N TYR A 47 -8.44 -9.79 -7.18
CA TYR A 47 -7.30 -10.23 -7.99
C TYR A 47 -6.56 -11.42 -7.38
N GLN A 48 -6.35 -11.44 -6.06
CA GLN A 48 -5.60 -12.53 -5.40
C GLN A 48 -6.37 -13.85 -5.40
N ILE A 49 -7.67 -13.84 -5.14
CA ILE A 49 -8.50 -15.06 -5.04
C ILE A 49 -8.32 -15.98 -6.25
N PRO A 50 -8.53 -15.53 -7.52
CA PRO A 50 -8.40 -16.41 -8.68
C PRO A 50 -6.97 -16.94 -8.89
N VAL A 51 -5.94 -16.18 -8.48
CA VAL A 51 -4.54 -16.64 -8.55
C VAL A 51 -4.29 -17.78 -7.57
N TYR A 52 -4.70 -17.62 -6.31
CA TYR A 52 -4.56 -18.67 -5.30
C TYR A 52 -5.38 -19.92 -5.67
N GLU A 53 -6.59 -19.76 -6.18
CA GLU A 53 -7.43 -20.88 -6.65
C GLU A 53 -6.73 -21.68 -7.76
N LYS A 54 -6.09 -20.99 -8.71
CA LYS A 54 -5.36 -21.64 -9.82
C LYS A 54 -4.13 -22.41 -9.32
N ILE A 55 -3.34 -21.83 -8.43
CA ILE A 55 -2.16 -22.51 -7.83
C ILE A 55 -2.58 -23.75 -7.03
N ILE A 56 -3.63 -23.62 -6.20
CA ILE A 56 -4.15 -24.75 -5.41
C ILE A 56 -4.70 -25.86 -6.32
N LEU A 57 -5.36 -25.49 -7.43
CA LEU A 57 -5.84 -26.46 -8.41
C LEU A 57 -4.68 -27.29 -8.97
N TYR A 58 -3.58 -26.65 -9.37
CA TYR A 58 -2.38 -27.37 -9.84
C TYR A 58 -1.79 -28.29 -8.78
N ALA A 59 -1.75 -27.84 -7.52
CA ALA A 59 -1.24 -28.64 -6.43
C ALA A 59 -2.11 -29.87 -6.11
N LYS A 60 -3.43 -29.76 -6.31
CA LYS A 60 -4.40 -30.85 -6.06
C LYS A 60 -4.47 -31.91 -7.16
N GLN A 61 -3.85 -31.67 -8.32
CA GLN A 61 -3.82 -32.64 -9.41
C GLN A 61 -2.88 -33.85 -9.14
N GLY A 62 -2.20 -33.89 -7.99
CA GLY A 62 -1.35 -35.00 -7.57
C GLY A 62 -0.07 -35.14 -8.40
N GLY A 63 0.85 -36.02 -8.01
CA GLY A 63 2.13 -36.20 -8.72
C GLY A 63 3.35 -35.77 -7.90
N SER A 64 4.52 -35.75 -8.54
CA SER A 64 5.77 -35.29 -7.91
C SER A 64 5.81 -33.78 -7.76
N TYR A 65 6.77 -33.29 -6.97
CA TYR A 65 6.99 -31.86 -6.80
C TYR A 65 7.45 -31.19 -8.11
N GLU A 66 8.25 -31.88 -8.91
CA GLU A 66 8.71 -31.44 -10.23
C GLU A 66 7.53 -31.30 -11.20
N GLU A 67 6.63 -32.29 -11.26
CA GLU A 67 5.41 -32.22 -12.07
C GLU A 67 4.48 -31.08 -11.62
N TYR A 68 4.46 -30.77 -10.32
CA TYR A 68 3.76 -29.60 -9.80
C TYR A 68 4.40 -28.29 -10.28
N LEU A 69 5.73 -28.15 -10.21
CA LEU A 69 6.44 -26.96 -10.71
C LEU A 69 6.24 -26.76 -12.23
N GLU A 70 6.26 -27.83 -13.01
CA GLU A 70 6.00 -27.78 -14.45
C GLU A 70 4.57 -27.27 -14.74
N ARG A 71 3.57 -27.74 -13.98
CA ARG A 71 2.18 -27.28 -14.11
C ARG A 71 1.98 -25.82 -13.69
N LEU A 72 2.74 -25.35 -12.70
CA LEU A 72 2.68 -23.94 -12.32
C LEU A 72 3.07 -23.03 -13.48
N GLY A 73 4.05 -23.41 -14.30
CA GLY A 73 4.50 -22.61 -15.45
C GLY A 73 4.81 -21.16 -15.05
N GLU A 74 4.05 -20.20 -15.59
CA GLU A 74 4.17 -18.77 -15.26
C GLU A 74 3.85 -18.40 -13.80
N PHE A 75 3.29 -19.32 -13.01
CA PHE A 75 3.01 -19.14 -11.58
C PHE A 75 4.12 -19.72 -10.69
N ALA A 76 5.14 -20.37 -11.26
CA ALA A 76 6.16 -21.09 -10.51
C ALA A 76 7.00 -20.17 -9.62
N ASP A 77 7.25 -18.94 -10.08
CA ASP A 77 7.96 -17.92 -9.33
C ASP A 77 7.08 -17.17 -8.33
N PHE A 78 5.76 -17.44 -8.31
CA PHE A 78 4.75 -16.71 -7.52
C PHE A 78 4.59 -15.22 -7.87
N PHE A 79 5.18 -14.75 -8.98
CA PHE A 79 5.02 -13.37 -9.44
C PHE A 79 3.56 -12.95 -9.60
N PRO A 80 2.66 -13.79 -10.18
CA PRO A 80 1.24 -13.46 -10.26
C PRO A 80 0.60 -13.18 -8.90
N VAL A 81 1.03 -13.85 -7.82
CA VAL A 81 0.56 -13.59 -6.46
C VAL A 81 0.98 -12.20 -6.00
N ALA A 82 2.27 -11.87 -6.11
CA ALA A 82 2.78 -10.55 -5.72
C ALA A 82 2.10 -9.42 -6.51
N ARG A 83 1.96 -9.58 -7.83
CA ARG A 83 1.26 -8.60 -8.68
C ARG A 83 -0.20 -8.43 -8.25
N SER A 84 -0.91 -9.53 -8.00
CA SER A 84 -2.32 -9.48 -7.59
C SER A 84 -2.53 -8.75 -6.26
N GLU A 85 -1.61 -8.89 -5.30
CA GLU A 85 -1.64 -8.15 -4.03
C GLU A 85 -1.51 -6.63 -4.27
N HIS A 86 -0.59 -6.20 -5.14
CA HIS A 86 -0.46 -4.79 -5.51
C HIS A 86 -1.74 -4.25 -6.17
N LEU A 87 -2.39 -5.03 -7.03
CA LEU A 87 -3.62 -4.62 -7.72
C LEU A 87 -4.78 -4.43 -6.72
N ASP A 88 -5.02 -5.41 -5.85
CA ASP A 88 -6.05 -5.32 -4.80
C ASP A 88 -5.79 -4.14 -3.85
N ARG A 89 -4.52 -3.94 -3.45
CA ARG A 89 -4.10 -2.82 -2.60
C ARG A 89 -4.37 -1.47 -3.24
N TYR A 90 -3.90 -1.25 -4.48
CA TYR A 90 -4.06 0.06 -5.12
C TYR A 90 -5.50 0.33 -5.51
N LYS A 91 -6.28 -0.68 -5.91
CA LYS A 91 -7.73 -0.55 -6.10
C LYS A 91 -8.40 -0.01 -4.82
N SER A 92 -8.10 -0.62 -3.67
CA SER A 92 -8.65 -0.18 -2.38
C SER A 92 -8.22 1.25 -2.01
N ILE A 93 -6.98 1.64 -2.32
CA ILE A 93 -6.47 3.00 -2.06
C ILE A 93 -7.15 4.03 -2.97
N ILE A 94 -7.40 3.70 -4.25
CA ILE A 94 -8.13 4.56 -5.19
C ILE A 94 -9.53 4.84 -4.64
N GLU A 95 -10.28 3.79 -4.31
CA GLU A 95 -11.63 3.90 -3.75
C GLU A 95 -11.65 4.74 -2.46
N LEU A 96 -10.65 4.56 -1.58
CA LEU A 96 -10.49 5.38 -0.39
C LEU A 96 -10.29 6.86 -0.74
N TYR A 97 -9.33 7.20 -1.60
CA TYR A 97 -9.05 8.59 -1.94
C TYR A 97 -10.22 9.26 -2.68
N GLU A 98 -10.93 8.53 -3.54
CA GLU A 98 -12.14 9.02 -4.19
C GLU A 98 -13.25 9.32 -3.18
N SER A 99 -13.51 8.42 -2.23
CA SER A 99 -14.49 8.64 -1.16
C SER A 99 -14.14 9.86 -0.29
N LEU A 100 -12.84 10.15 -0.16
CA LEU A 100 -12.32 11.28 0.58
C LEU A 100 -12.24 12.56 -0.26
N GLY A 101 -12.56 12.56 -1.55
CA GLY A 101 -12.48 13.73 -2.44
C GLY A 101 -11.03 14.14 -2.78
N LEU A 102 -10.07 13.23 -2.61
CA LEU A 102 -8.64 13.45 -2.78
C LEU A 102 -8.20 13.08 -4.20
N LYS A 103 -8.69 13.83 -5.20
CA LYS A 103 -8.52 13.50 -6.63
C LYS A 103 -7.07 13.25 -7.05
N GLU A 104 -6.15 14.14 -6.70
CA GLU A 104 -4.73 14.02 -7.06
C GLU A 104 -4.05 12.79 -6.43
N PHE A 105 -4.49 12.38 -5.23
CA PHE A 105 -4.00 11.17 -4.57
C PHE A 105 -4.58 9.91 -5.22
N SER A 106 -5.86 9.94 -5.60
CA SER A 106 -6.48 8.87 -6.39
C SER A 106 -5.76 8.68 -7.73
N GLU A 107 -5.48 9.76 -8.45
CA GLU A 107 -4.73 9.71 -9.71
C GLU A 107 -3.33 9.10 -9.54
N SER A 108 -2.61 9.49 -8.48
CA SER A 108 -1.31 8.87 -8.15
C SER A 108 -1.44 7.37 -7.84
N ALA A 109 -2.45 6.97 -7.08
CA ALA A 109 -2.72 5.56 -6.80
C ALA A 109 -3.12 4.79 -8.06
N ASN A 110 -3.89 5.39 -8.97
CA ASN A 110 -4.27 4.82 -10.26
C ASN A 110 -3.06 4.64 -11.19
N ASN A 111 -2.10 5.56 -11.17
CA ASN A 111 -0.82 5.39 -11.87
C ASN A 111 -0.07 4.17 -11.33
N LYS A 112 0.01 4.01 -10.01
CA LYS A 112 0.65 2.84 -9.38
C LYS A 112 -0.09 1.53 -9.70
N TYR A 113 -1.42 1.54 -9.71
CA TYR A 113 -2.24 0.41 -10.15
C TYR A 113 -1.94 0.01 -11.60
N THR A 114 -1.90 1.00 -12.51
CA THR A 114 -1.59 0.78 -13.93
C THR A 114 -0.16 0.24 -14.12
N THR A 115 0.79 0.77 -13.35
CA THR A 115 2.18 0.27 -13.32
C THR A 115 2.24 -1.17 -12.81
N ALA A 116 1.57 -1.51 -11.71
CA ALA A 116 1.51 -2.89 -11.21
C ALA A 116 0.94 -3.84 -12.26
N LYS A 117 -0.11 -3.42 -12.96
CA LYS A 117 -0.76 -4.21 -14.03
C LYS A 117 0.16 -4.49 -15.22
N SER A 118 1.07 -3.57 -15.55
CA SER A 118 1.99 -3.71 -16.68
C SER A 118 3.27 -4.49 -16.34
N CYS A 119 3.59 -4.69 -15.07
CA CYS A 119 4.75 -5.46 -14.64
C CYS A 119 4.65 -6.93 -15.08
N GLN A 120 5.79 -7.50 -15.50
CA GLN A 120 5.91 -8.89 -15.95
C GLN A 120 6.85 -9.71 -15.07
N SER A 121 7.49 -9.11 -14.07
CA SER A 121 8.44 -9.78 -13.18
C SER A 121 8.54 -9.11 -11.81
N TYR A 122 9.14 -9.80 -10.83
CA TYR A 122 9.50 -9.19 -9.54
C TYR A 122 10.46 -8.01 -9.67
N SER A 123 11.40 -8.09 -10.62
CA SER A 123 12.33 -7.00 -10.90
C SER A 123 11.59 -5.75 -11.39
N ASP A 124 10.58 -5.93 -12.25
CA ASP A 124 9.70 -4.83 -12.67
C ASP A 124 8.98 -4.19 -11.49
N LEU A 125 8.37 -5.01 -10.62
CA LEU A 125 7.67 -4.50 -9.43
C LEU A 125 8.63 -3.72 -8.53
N ALA A 126 9.79 -4.29 -8.21
CA ALA A 126 10.77 -3.65 -7.33
C ALA A 126 11.31 -2.34 -7.91
N THR A 127 11.53 -2.29 -9.22
CA THR A 127 12.11 -1.11 -9.89
C THR A 127 11.07 -0.03 -10.17
N LYS A 128 9.88 -0.40 -10.61
CA LYS A 128 8.82 0.53 -11.04
C LYS A 128 7.89 0.95 -9.89
N LEU A 129 7.81 0.14 -8.83
CA LEU A 129 7.06 0.42 -7.61
C LEU A 129 7.96 0.26 -6.38
N PRO A 130 9.01 1.09 -6.25
CA PRO A 130 9.95 0.99 -5.14
C PRO A 130 9.22 1.10 -3.79
N ILE A 131 9.56 0.20 -2.88
CA ILE A 131 9.04 0.20 -1.51
C ILE A 131 9.81 1.29 -0.75
N GLY A 132 9.23 2.48 -0.64
CA GLY A 132 9.79 3.59 0.12
C GLY A 132 8.79 4.73 0.29
N MET A 133 8.94 5.50 1.36
CA MET A 133 8.23 6.77 1.62
C MET A 133 8.67 7.90 0.66
N GLY A 134 9.03 7.58 -0.59
CA GLY A 134 9.14 8.55 -1.67
C GLY A 134 7.74 8.98 -2.10
N LEU A 135 7.04 9.67 -1.19
CA LEU A 135 5.75 10.30 -1.43
C LEU A 135 6.00 11.67 -2.05
N GLU A 136 6.27 11.72 -3.33
CA GLU A 136 6.38 13.02 -4.02
C GLU A 136 5.55 12.97 -5.30
N ASN A 137 4.23 13.03 -5.12
CA ASN A 137 3.42 13.82 -6.04
C ASN A 137 3.26 15.22 -5.40
N ILE A 138 3.08 16.23 -6.25
CA ILE A 138 2.89 17.65 -5.84
C ILE A 138 1.81 17.77 -4.74
N ALA A 139 0.79 16.91 -4.77
CA ALA A 139 -0.27 16.85 -3.75
C ALA A 139 0.25 16.52 -2.34
N SER A 140 1.15 15.55 -2.22
CA SER A 140 1.76 15.11 -0.96
C SER A 140 2.74 16.16 -0.44
N GLU A 141 3.56 16.73 -1.32
CA GLU A 141 4.44 17.85 -0.99
C GLU A 141 3.64 19.05 -0.49
N ARG A 142 2.55 19.40 -1.19
CA ARG A 142 1.65 20.50 -0.81
C ARG A 142 1.01 20.29 0.56
N LEU A 143 0.51 19.09 0.85
CA LEU A 143 -0.03 18.78 2.18
C LEU A 143 1.05 18.78 3.27
N ASN A 144 2.24 18.27 2.96
CA ASN A 144 3.37 18.30 3.89
C ASN A 144 3.80 19.74 4.19
N SER A 145 3.93 20.60 3.18
CA SER A 145 4.21 22.01 3.35
C SER A 145 3.12 22.73 4.15
N ALA A 146 1.84 22.43 3.90
CA ALA A 146 0.74 22.99 4.70
C ALA A 146 0.76 22.54 6.16
N PHE A 147 1.18 21.30 6.44
CA PHE A 147 1.37 20.80 7.80
C PHE A 147 2.55 21.47 8.49
N LEU A 148 3.71 21.57 7.81
CA LEU A 148 4.89 22.26 8.32
C LEU A 148 4.61 23.75 8.56
N PHE A 149 3.90 24.42 7.66
CA PHE A 149 3.43 25.80 7.81
C PHE A 149 2.66 25.98 9.12
N LEU A 150 1.66 25.14 9.41
CA LEU A 150 0.88 25.22 10.65
C LEU A 150 1.74 24.99 11.89
N ASN A 151 2.63 24.00 11.86
CA ASN A 151 3.52 23.71 12.99
C ASN A 151 4.49 24.85 13.26
N TYR A 152 5.16 25.37 12.23
CA TYR A 152 6.09 26.49 12.38
C TYR A 152 5.39 27.77 12.83
N LEU A 153 4.14 27.99 12.39
CA LEU A 153 3.35 29.13 12.82
C LEU A 153 2.94 29.00 14.30
N ALA A 154 2.64 27.78 14.76
CA ALA A 154 2.41 27.51 16.18
C ALA A 154 3.69 27.68 17.02
N GLU A 155 4.83 27.18 16.54
CA GLU A 155 6.14 27.38 17.18
C GLU A 155 6.48 28.87 17.30
N LEU A 156 6.27 29.65 16.23
CA LEU A 156 6.50 31.09 16.20
C LEU A 156 5.73 31.84 17.32
N GLN A 157 4.52 31.40 17.67
CA GLN A 157 3.74 32.00 18.76
C GLN A 157 4.36 31.78 20.14
N ILE A 158 5.01 30.63 20.37
CA ILE A 158 5.49 30.21 21.69
C ILE A 158 6.97 30.52 21.92
N LYS A 159 7.76 30.80 20.87
CA LYS A 159 9.18 31.12 21.06
C LYS A 159 9.37 32.47 21.78
N PRO A 160 10.19 32.52 22.85
CA PRO A 160 10.44 33.76 23.59
C PRO A 160 11.51 34.65 22.92
N GLU A 161 12.51 34.05 22.28
CA GLU A 161 13.68 34.77 21.79
C GLU A 161 13.48 35.38 20.40
N LYS A 162 14.04 36.58 20.19
CA LYS A 162 13.95 37.30 18.90
C LYS A 162 14.60 36.52 17.76
N LYS A 163 15.72 35.84 18.01
CA LYS A 163 16.44 35.06 17.00
C LYS A 163 15.62 33.87 16.52
N ASP A 164 15.02 33.13 17.45
CA ASP A 164 14.15 32.00 17.13
C ASP A 164 12.89 32.46 16.39
N LYS A 165 12.29 33.58 16.80
CA LYS A 165 11.16 34.17 16.07
C LYS A 165 11.50 34.48 14.62
N LEU A 166 12.69 35.05 14.35
CA LEU A 166 13.12 35.34 12.98
C LEU A 166 13.34 34.05 12.17
N HIS A 167 13.91 33.02 12.78
CA HIS A 167 14.11 31.72 12.14
C HIS A 167 12.79 31.06 11.75
N PHE A 168 11.85 30.93 12.69
CA PHE A 168 10.53 30.35 12.40
C PHE A 168 9.70 31.22 11.45
N ALA A 169 9.82 32.55 11.51
CA ALA A 169 9.17 33.42 10.54
C ALA A 169 9.67 33.16 9.11
N ALA A 170 10.97 32.93 8.92
CA ALA A 170 11.53 32.55 7.63
C ALA A 170 10.99 31.20 7.14
N LEU A 171 10.95 30.18 8.01
CA LEU A 171 10.39 28.86 7.68
C LEU A 171 8.90 28.92 7.35
N VAL A 172 8.10 29.68 8.10
CA VAL A 172 6.68 29.92 7.81
C VAL A 172 6.52 30.55 6.43
N LYS A 173 7.34 31.54 6.08
CA LYS A 173 7.29 32.20 4.77
C LYS A 173 7.66 31.23 3.65
N GLU A 174 8.72 30.45 3.83
CA GLU A 174 9.18 29.46 2.85
C GLU A 174 8.08 28.42 2.55
N GLU A 175 7.48 27.83 3.58
CA GLU A 175 6.41 26.85 3.38
C GLU A 175 5.14 27.50 2.81
N TRP A 176 4.82 28.74 3.19
CA TRP A 176 3.72 29.49 2.57
C TRP A 176 3.93 29.66 1.06
N GLU A 177 5.12 30.07 0.63
CA GLU A 177 5.45 30.22 -0.79
C GLU A 177 5.37 28.88 -1.55
N LYS A 178 5.88 27.79 -0.97
CA LYS A 178 5.76 26.44 -1.56
C LYS A 178 4.29 26.04 -1.77
N ILE A 179 3.43 26.31 -0.80
CA ILE A 179 1.99 26.02 -0.92
C ILE A 179 1.37 26.92 -1.99
N LYS A 180 1.61 28.23 -1.98
CA LYS A 180 1.04 29.17 -2.98
C LYS A 180 1.49 28.85 -4.41
N ASN A 181 2.69 28.34 -4.60
CA ASN A 181 3.19 27.92 -5.91
C ASN A 181 2.46 26.67 -6.44
N SER A 182 1.98 25.79 -5.55
CA SER A 182 1.28 24.55 -5.91
C SER A 182 -0.25 24.65 -5.82
N ASP A 183 -0.79 25.59 -5.05
CA ASP A 183 -2.20 25.96 -4.94
C ASP A 183 -2.33 27.49 -4.75
N PRO A 184 -2.48 28.25 -5.86
CA PRO A 184 -2.63 29.70 -5.83
C PRO A 184 -3.88 30.21 -5.13
N GLU A 185 -4.89 29.37 -4.90
CA GLU A 185 -6.12 29.72 -4.18
C GLU A 185 -6.03 29.41 -2.69
N PHE A 186 -4.94 28.75 -2.25
CA PHE A 186 -4.74 28.40 -0.85
C PHE A 186 -4.80 29.64 0.06
N GLY A 187 -5.55 29.49 1.15
CA GLY A 187 -5.65 30.45 2.24
C GLY A 187 -6.01 29.76 3.56
N PHE A 188 -6.14 30.51 4.64
CA PHE A 188 -6.47 29.94 5.95
C PHE A 188 -7.80 29.17 5.98
N GLU A 189 -8.78 29.59 5.18
CA GLU A 189 -10.06 28.89 5.08
C GLU A 189 -9.92 27.50 4.43
N SER A 190 -8.86 27.26 3.66
CA SER A 190 -8.58 25.96 3.05
C SER A 190 -8.42 24.86 4.10
N PHE A 191 -7.95 25.17 5.32
CA PHE A 191 -7.85 24.20 6.42
C PHE A 191 -9.19 23.68 6.96
N PHE A 192 -10.31 24.27 6.55
CA PHE A 192 -11.65 23.75 6.84
C PHE A 192 -12.23 22.93 5.69
N GLN A 193 -11.49 22.79 4.60
CA GLN A 193 -11.92 22.10 3.38
C GLN A 193 -10.93 21.01 3.00
N LYS A 194 -11.41 20.00 2.27
CA LYS A 194 -10.54 18.98 1.71
C LYS A 194 -9.62 19.63 0.65
N PRO A 195 -8.34 19.21 0.55
CA PRO A 195 -7.70 18.12 1.29
C PRO A 195 -7.12 18.54 2.66
N TYR A 196 -6.93 19.84 2.92
CA TYR A 196 -6.20 20.36 4.08
C TYR A 196 -6.89 20.11 5.43
N LEU A 197 -8.20 19.87 5.43
CA LEU A 197 -8.95 19.47 6.62
C LEU A 197 -8.32 18.25 7.32
N TYR A 198 -7.73 17.31 6.58
CA TYR A 198 -7.15 16.09 7.17
C TYR A 198 -5.85 16.30 7.95
N ILE A 199 -5.13 17.39 7.68
CA ILE A 199 -3.87 17.74 8.38
C ILE A 199 -4.08 18.82 9.44
N ASN A 200 -5.26 19.44 9.46
CA ASN A 200 -5.57 20.49 10.41
C ASN A 200 -5.86 19.88 11.79
N VAL A 201 -4.92 20.03 12.71
CA VAL A 201 -5.03 19.59 14.11
C VAL A 201 -5.59 20.67 15.04
N PHE A 202 -5.84 21.88 14.52
CA PHE A 202 -6.23 23.04 15.31
C PHE A 202 -7.74 23.33 15.20
N PRO A 203 -8.40 23.64 16.34
CA PRO A 203 -9.77 24.13 16.31
C PRO A 203 -9.84 25.54 15.68
N LYS A 204 -11.05 25.93 15.26
CA LYS A 204 -11.28 27.15 14.46
C LYS A 204 -10.77 28.43 15.12
N ASP A 205 -10.99 28.58 16.42
CA ASP A 205 -10.52 29.70 17.23
C ASP A 205 -8.98 29.77 17.25
N LYS A 206 -8.30 28.62 17.40
CA LYS A 206 -6.85 28.57 17.38
C LYS A 206 -6.28 28.90 16.00
N LEU A 207 -6.90 28.41 14.92
CA LEU A 207 -6.53 28.80 13.56
C LEU A 207 -6.68 30.29 13.31
N LEU A 208 -7.73 30.92 13.84
CA LEU A 208 -7.91 32.37 13.71
C LEU A 208 -6.80 33.14 14.42
N GLN A 209 -6.35 32.70 15.60
CA GLN A 209 -5.19 33.29 16.28
C GLN A 209 -3.90 33.12 15.48
N LEU A 210 -3.70 31.94 14.87
CA LEU A 210 -2.54 31.66 14.02
C LEU A 210 -2.57 32.56 12.77
N LYS A 211 -3.73 32.74 12.14
CA LYS A 211 -3.93 33.69 11.03
C LYS A 211 -3.51 35.11 11.40
N GLN A 212 -3.97 35.62 12.54
CA GLN A 212 -3.58 36.95 13.00
C GLN A 212 -2.06 37.07 13.26
N THR A 213 -1.43 35.99 13.75
CA THR A 213 0.02 35.96 13.96
C THR A 213 0.78 35.99 12.63
N PHE A 214 0.31 35.22 11.66
CA PHE A 214 0.85 35.21 10.31
C PHE A 214 0.72 36.60 9.66
N GLU A 215 -0.46 37.20 9.68
CA GLU A 215 -0.72 38.53 9.12
C GLU A 215 0.14 39.62 9.80
N LYS A 216 0.29 39.57 11.12
CA LYS A 216 1.11 40.53 11.87
C LYS A 216 2.62 40.39 11.62
N THR A 217 3.10 39.17 11.40
CA THR A 217 4.55 38.87 11.39
C THR A 217 5.10 38.73 9.98
N ILE A 218 4.31 38.18 9.07
CA ILE A 218 4.68 37.89 7.68
C ILE A 218 3.91 38.82 6.72
N GLY A 219 2.63 39.10 7.02
CA GLY A 219 1.68 39.82 6.15
C GLY A 219 1.92 41.31 5.96
N SER A 220 3.07 41.87 6.33
CA SER A 220 3.48 43.23 5.94
C SER A 220 4.33 43.27 4.67
N VAL A 221 4.54 42.14 3.97
CA VAL A 221 5.39 42.05 2.76
C VAL A 221 4.76 41.19 1.63
N ILE A 222 3.44 41.00 1.62
CA ILE A 222 2.69 40.42 0.49
C ILE A 222 1.54 41.37 0.13
#